data_AF-Q7NAB4-F1
#
_entry.id   AF-Q7NAB4-F1
#
_cell.length_a   1.000
_cell.length_b   1.000
_cell.length_c   1.000
_cell.angle_alpha   90.00
_cell.angle_beta   90.00
_cell.angle_gamma   90.00
#
_symmetry.space_group_name_H-M   'P 1'
#
loop_
_entity.id
_entity.type
_entity.pdbx_description
1 polymer ?
#
loop_
_entity_poly.entity_id
_entity_poly.type
_entity_poly.pdbx_seq_one_letter_code
_entity_poly.pdbx_strand_id
1 'polypeptide(L)'
;MLMSVLEEIPGGIPTDIPPNGWVKCNGAIFDKSLYPKLAETYPSGRLPDLRGEFIRGWDDGRGVDVGRYLLSFQLADIAPHSHRIERMWSNSNGGTEKVGTPSYILNSVYQNVNYGIDPRGLGIAMGMGAGGFGYMDNAIAASTGIETRPRSVAFNYIVRIA
;
A
#
# COMPACT_ATOMS: atom_id res chain seq x y z
N MET A 1 24.75 -21.85 35.98
CA MET A 1 24.58 -20.52 35.35
C MET A 1 23.99 -20.76 33.96
N LEU A 2 22.68 -20.94 33.89
CA LEU A 2 21.96 -21.12 32.64
C LEU A 2 21.63 -19.71 32.13
N MET A 3 22.47 -19.15 31.26
CA MET A 3 22.07 -18.03 30.41
C MET A 3 21.04 -18.59 29.42
N SER A 4 19.76 -18.54 29.80
CA SER A 4 18.65 -19.06 29.01
C SER A 4 18.35 -18.10 27.86
N VAL A 5 18.95 -18.34 26.68
CA VAL A 5 18.44 -18.22 25.28
C VAL A 5 17.44 -17.09 24.91
N LEU A 6 17.24 -16.04 25.70
CA LEU A 6 16.27 -14.96 25.43
C LEU A 6 16.83 -13.57 25.79
N GLU A 7 18.12 -13.36 25.62
CA GLU A 7 18.72 -12.04 25.87
C GLU A 7 18.43 -11.02 24.76
N GLU A 8 17.77 -11.40 23.64
CA GLU A 8 17.32 -10.43 22.65
C GLU A 8 15.99 -10.89 22.01
N ILE A 9 14.87 -10.18 22.24
CA ILE A 9 13.73 -10.24 21.31
C ILE A 9 13.56 -8.86 20.66
N PRO A 10 14.24 -8.58 19.55
CA PRO A 10 14.10 -7.33 18.82
C PRO A 10 12.97 -7.38 17.76
N GLY A 11 12.08 -8.37 17.82
CA GLY A 11 11.09 -8.67 16.78
C GLY A 11 9.84 -9.44 17.23
N GLY A 12 9.02 -9.86 16.29
CA GLY A 12 7.76 -10.58 16.57
C GLY A 12 7.99 -11.96 17.20
N ILE A 13 7.05 -12.38 18.05
CA ILE A 13 7.01 -13.71 18.65
C ILE A 13 5.81 -14.49 18.08
N PRO A 14 5.91 -15.81 17.87
CA PRO A 14 4.80 -16.63 17.37
C PRO A 14 3.82 -17.01 18.50
N THR A 15 3.64 -16.16 19.52
CA THR A 15 2.74 -16.39 20.66
C THR A 15 1.94 -15.13 21.00
N ASP A 16 0.76 -15.31 21.57
CA ASP A 16 -0.08 -14.21 22.04
C ASP A 16 0.30 -13.76 23.47
N ILE A 17 1.15 -14.49 24.18
CA ILE A 17 1.65 -14.09 25.49
C ILE A 17 3.10 -13.61 25.32
N PRO A 18 3.41 -12.34 25.66
CA PRO A 18 4.79 -11.87 25.64
C PRO A 18 5.60 -12.56 26.74
N PRO A 19 6.91 -12.83 26.52
CA PRO A 19 7.78 -13.35 27.56
C PRO A 19 7.87 -12.39 28.76
N ASN A 20 8.29 -12.92 29.90
CA ASN A 20 8.43 -12.11 31.11
C ASN A 20 9.34 -10.90 30.87
N GLY A 21 8.92 -9.72 31.33
CA GLY A 21 9.63 -8.45 31.10
C GLY A 21 9.33 -7.77 29.75
N TRP A 22 8.53 -8.38 28.87
CA TRP A 22 8.11 -7.79 27.59
C TRP A 22 6.62 -7.42 27.61
N VAL A 23 6.28 -6.35 26.89
CA VAL A 23 4.90 -5.86 26.76
C VAL A 23 4.53 -5.67 25.29
N LYS A 24 3.25 -5.85 24.96
CA LYS A 24 2.76 -5.65 23.58
C LYS A 24 2.64 -4.17 23.26
N CYS A 25 3.06 -3.77 22.06
CA CYS A 25 2.74 -2.45 21.49
C CYS A 25 1.31 -2.47 20.90
N ASN A 26 0.31 -2.44 21.77
CA ASN A 26 -1.12 -2.54 21.42
C ASN A 26 -1.94 -1.32 21.91
N GLY A 27 -1.29 -0.17 22.11
CA GLY A 27 -1.98 1.04 22.61
C GLY A 27 -2.25 1.08 24.12
N ALA A 28 -1.75 0.09 24.88
CA ALA A 28 -1.96 0.00 26.32
C ALA A 28 -1.31 1.15 27.09
N ILE A 29 -1.96 1.51 28.20
CA ILE A 29 -1.43 2.43 29.20
C ILE A 29 -0.58 1.62 30.18
N PHE A 30 0.53 2.18 30.65
CA PHE A 30 1.38 1.60 31.68
C PHE A 30 1.64 2.57 32.84
N ASP A 31 1.99 2.02 34.00
CA ASP A 31 2.35 2.81 35.16
C ASP A 31 3.79 3.31 35.02
N LYS A 32 3.95 4.63 34.89
CA LYS A 32 5.26 5.28 34.76
C LYS A 32 6.12 5.17 36.02
N SER A 33 5.51 5.03 37.19
CA SER A 33 6.24 4.87 38.46
C SER A 33 6.83 3.47 38.59
N LEU A 34 6.11 2.46 38.10
CA LEU A 34 6.56 1.07 38.09
C LEU A 34 7.59 0.81 36.97
N TYR A 35 7.47 1.51 35.84
CA TYR A 35 8.33 1.34 34.67
C TYR A 35 9.01 2.66 34.24
N PRO A 36 9.92 3.23 35.06
CA PRO A 36 10.52 4.55 34.80
C PRO A 36 11.35 4.58 33.50
N LYS A 37 12.11 3.51 33.20
CA LYS A 37 12.87 3.40 31.93
C LYS A 37 11.97 3.39 30.70
N LEU A 38 10.78 2.77 30.80
CA LEU A 38 9.81 2.77 29.70
C LEU A 38 9.18 4.17 29.55
N ALA A 39 9.00 4.89 30.66
CA ALA A 39 8.50 6.27 30.66
C ALA A 39 9.51 7.27 30.06
N GLU A 40 10.81 6.99 30.10
CA GLU A 40 11.81 7.79 29.38
C GLU A 40 11.60 7.70 27.85
N THR A 41 11.30 6.50 27.33
CA THR A 41 11.04 6.28 25.90
C THR A 41 9.62 6.70 25.48
N TYR A 42 8.63 6.46 26.33
CA TYR A 42 7.21 6.79 26.09
C TYR A 42 6.64 7.67 27.22
N PRO A 43 6.94 8.98 27.25
CA PRO A 43 6.57 9.88 28.35
C PRO A 43 5.07 10.05 28.59
N SER A 44 4.26 9.76 27.57
CA SER A 44 2.79 9.77 27.64
C SER A 44 2.24 8.69 28.57
N GLY A 45 3.03 7.67 28.92
CA GLY A 45 2.56 6.50 29.67
C GLY A 45 1.72 5.56 28.81
N ARG A 46 1.79 5.69 27.48
CA ARG A 46 1.05 4.85 26.54
C ARG A 46 1.97 4.31 25.46
N LEU A 47 1.88 3.01 25.21
CA LEU A 47 2.59 2.36 24.12
C LEU A 47 1.94 2.69 22.78
N PRO A 48 2.70 2.70 21.67
CA PRO A 48 2.11 2.78 20.34
C PRO A 48 1.25 1.52 20.08
N ASP A 49 0.26 1.64 19.21
CA ASP A 49 -0.47 0.50 18.67
C ASP A 49 0.09 0.15 17.30
N LEU A 50 0.85 -0.95 17.23
CA LEU A 50 1.55 -1.37 16.03
C LEU A 50 0.86 -2.55 15.33
N ARG A 51 -0.32 -2.95 15.81
CA ARG A 51 -1.05 -4.08 15.24
C ARG A 51 -1.51 -3.73 13.81
N GLY A 52 -0.95 -4.43 12.82
CA GLY A 52 -1.27 -4.21 11.41
C GLY A 52 -0.54 -3.02 10.77
N GLU A 53 0.41 -2.40 11.47
CA GLU A 53 1.23 -1.32 10.92
C GLU A 53 2.60 -1.85 10.47
N PHE A 54 3.07 -1.37 9.31
CA PHE A 54 4.46 -1.57 8.94
C PHE A 54 5.34 -0.56 9.67
N ILE A 55 6.55 -0.99 10.03
CA ILE A 55 7.56 -0.06 10.53
C ILE A 55 8.28 0.57 9.35
N ARG A 56 8.32 1.90 9.34
CA ARG A 56 9.08 2.68 8.38
C ARG A 56 10.21 3.40 9.11
N GLY A 57 11.40 3.44 8.52
CA GLY A 57 12.53 4.16 9.09
C GLY A 57 12.26 5.67 9.06
N TRP A 58 12.46 6.34 10.19
CA TRP A 58 12.39 7.80 10.25
C TRP A 58 13.53 8.40 9.43
N ASP A 59 13.19 9.41 8.63
CA ASP A 59 14.12 9.98 7.64
C ASP A 59 15.33 10.69 8.29
N ASP A 60 15.14 11.28 9.48
CA ASP A 60 16.17 12.01 10.25
C ASP A 60 17.06 12.93 9.39
N GLY A 61 16.45 13.61 8.41
CA GLY A 61 17.13 14.56 7.54
C GLY A 61 17.86 13.96 6.32
N ARG A 62 17.73 12.65 6.05
CA ARG A 62 18.30 12.01 4.85
C ARG A 62 17.66 12.52 3.55
N GLY A 63 16.41 12.97 3.59
CA GLY A 63 15.71 13.54 2.44
C GLY A 63 14.94 12.52 1.58
N VAL A 64 14.76 11.28 2.05
CA VAL A 64 14.04 10.22 1.32
C VAL A 64 12.56 10.16 1.69
N ASP A 65 12.21 10.34 2.97
CA ASP A 65 10.82 10.36 3.46
C ASP A 65 10.55 11.64 4.28
N VAL A 66 10.62 12.78 3.58
CA VAL A 66 10.58 14.13 4.15
C VAL A 66 9.24 14.44 4.83
N GLY A 67 9.29 15.19 5.92
CA GLY A 67 8.09 15.70 6.60
C GLY A 67 7.40 14.65 7.48
N ARG A 68 8.12 13.61 7.88
CA ARG A 68 7.71 12.65 8.91
C ARG A 68 8.38 12.95 10.24
N TYR A 69 7.71 12.56 11.32
CA TYR A 69 8.24 12.61 12.68
C TYR A 69 8.05 11.25 13.36
N LEU A 70 8.83 10.97 14.40
CA LEU A 70 8.72 9.72 15.16
C LEU A 70 7.27 9.44 15.58
N LEU A 71 6.83 8.21 15.37
CA LEU A 71 5.46 7.72 15.62
C LEU A 71 4.36 8.38 14.75
N SER A 72 4.71 9.12 13.70
CA SER A 72 3.71 9.61 12.73
C SER A 72 3.15 8.47 11.89
N PHE A 73 1.82 8.41 11.76
CA PHE A 73 1.13 7.43 10.94
C PHE A 73 1.07 7.88 9.47
N GLN A 74 1.09 6.90 8.59
CA GLN A 74 0.92 7.07 7.15
C GLN A 74 -0.04 6.00 6.65
N LEU A 75 -1.09 6.40 5.93
CA LEU A 75 -2.01 5.46 5.30
C LEU A 75 -1.36 4.75 4.11
N ALA A 76 -1.95 3.62 3.73
CA ALA A 76 -1.58 2.91 2.51
C ALA A 76 -1.85 3.79 1.28
N ASP A 77 -1.04 3.59 0.25
CA ASP A 77 -1.08 4.37 -1.00
C ASP A 77 -0.59 3.49 -2.16
N ILE A 78 -1.00 3.81 -3.37
CA ILE A 78 -0.68 3.14 -4.64
C ILE A 78 -0.33 4.23 -5.65
N ALA A 79 0.91 4.24 -6.11
CA ALA A 79 1.34 5.20 -7.11
C ALA A 79 0.51 5.06 -8.41
N PRO A 80 0.24 6.19 -9.09
CA PRO A 80 -0.41 6.17 -10.39
C PRO A 80 0.43 5.33 -11.35
N HIS A 81 -0.25 4.44 -12.06
CA HIS A 81 0.35 3.62 -13.10
C HIS A 81 -0.70 3.29 -14.16
N SER A 82 -0.24 3.12 -15.40
CA SER A 82 -1.09 2.79 -16.54
C SER A 82 -0.85 1.35 -16.99
N HIS A 83 -1.90 0.67 -17.40
CA HIS A 83 -1.82 -0.61 -18.09
C HIS A 83 -2.06 -0.41 -19.58
N ARG A 84 -1.26 -1.05 -20.41
CA ARG A 84 -1.50 -1.11 -21.86
C ARG A 84 -2.27 -2.38 -22.16
N ILE A 85 -3.42 -2.25 -22.81
CA ILE A 85 -4.20 -3.38 -23.30
C ILE A 85 -3.98 -3.49 -24.82
N GLU A 86 -3.47 -4.63 -25.27
CA GLU A 86 -3.45 -4.95 -26.69
C GLU A 86 -4.86 -5.31 -27.15
N ARG A 87 -5.40 -4.54 -28.09
CA ARG A 87 -6.68 -4.86 -28.71
C ARG A 87 -6.44 -5.80 -29.89
N MET A 88 -7.24 -6.85 -29.98
CA MET A 88 -7.28 -7.69 -31.18
C MET A 88 -7.81 -6.86 -32.34
N TRP A 89 -6.97 -6.65 -33.36
CA TRP A 89 -7.34 -5.96 -34.59
C TRP A 89 -7.80 -6.99 -35.62
N SER A 90 -9.06 -6.91 -36.06
CA SER A 90 -9.52 -7.66 -37.24
C SER A 90 -9.41 -6.75 -38.46
N ASN A 91 -8.48 -7.05 -39.38
CA ASN A 91 -8.46 -6.42 -40.70
C ASN A 91 -9.43 -7.15 -41.64
N SER A 92 -10.72 -7.19 -41.27
CA SER A 92 -11.77 -7.78 -42.09
C SER A 92 -12.59 -6.67 -42.76
N ASN A 93 -12.58 -6.65 -44.10
CA ASN A 93 -13.54 -5.87 -44.90
C ASN A 93 -14.98 -6.42 -44.80
N GLY A 94 -15.18 -7.54 -44.09
CA GLY A 94 -16.48 -8.08 -43.72
C GLY A 94 -16.90 -7.54 -42.36
N GLY A 95 -18.17 -7.13 -42.26
CA GLY A 95 -18.76 -6.51 -41.08
C GLY A 95 -18.48 -7.23 -39.76
N THR A 96 -18.69 -6.50 -38.66
CA THR A 96 -18.35 -6.78 -37.26
C THR A 96 -19.09 -7.98 -36.63
N GLU A 97 -19.47 -8.99 -37.41
CA GLU A 97 -20.37 -10.07 -37.01
C GLU A 97 -19.66 -11.33 -36.48
N LYS A 98 -18.32 -11.38 -36.50
CA LYS A 98 -17.55 -12.59 -36.12
C LYS A 98 -16.52 -12.40 -35.01
N VAL A 99 -16.66 -11.38 -34.17
CA VAL A 99 -15.85 -11.25 -32.95
C VAL A 99 -16.54 -12.06 -31.86
N GLY A 100 -16.22 -13.36 -31.77
CA GLY A 100 -16.75 -14.30 -30.77
C GLY A 100 -16.21 -14.05 -29.36
N THR A 101 -16.36 -12.84 -28.83
CA THR A 101 -15.90 -12.47 -27.48
C THR A 101 -16.92 -12.88 -26.42
N PRO A 102 -16.51 -13.60 -25.35
CA PRO A 102 -17.36 -13.93 -24.20
C PRO A 102 -17.88 -12.67 -23.47
N SER A 103 -19.12 -12.76 -22.98
CA SER A 103 -20.03 -11.68 -22.62
C SER A 103 -19.74 -10.88 -21.34
N TYR A 104 -18.49 -10.57 -20.97
CA TYR A 104 -18.23 -9.67 -19.85
C TYR A 104 -16.92 -8.90 -19.98
N ILE A 105 -16.97 -7.66 -20.48
CA ILE A 105 -15.89 -6.68 -20.25
C ILE A 105 -16.53 -5.39 -19.74
N LEU A 106 -16.04 -4.94 -18.59
CA LEU A 106 -16.62 -3.88 -17.76
C LEU A 106 -16.58 -2.51 -18.45
N ASN A 107 -17.72 -1.83 -18.41
CA ASN A 107 -17.98 -0.52 -18.99
C ASN A 107 -17.45 0.61 -18.10
N SER A 108 -16.52 1.41 -18.61
CA SER A 108 -16.23 2.76 -18.13
C SER A 108 -15.37 3.52 -19.16
N VAL A 109 -15.97 3.92 -20.28
CA VAL A 109 -15.39 4.98 -21.11
C VAL A 109 -16.15 6.25 -20.77
N TYR A 110 -15.52 7.16 -20.02
CA TYR A 110 -16.05 8.51 -19.81
C TYR A 110 -16.28 9.14 -21.19
N GLN A 111 -17.51 9.61 -21.40
CA GLN A 111 -17.98 10.23 -22.63
C GLN A 111 -17.09 11.42 -22.96
N ASN A 112 -16.24 11.31 -23.98
CA ASN A 112 -15.69 12.37 -24.83
C ASN A 112 -14.54 11.81 -25.71
N VAL A 113 -14.79 10.71 -26.42
CA VAL A 113 -13.82 10.20 -27.40
C VAL A 113 -14.53 10.06 -28.74
N ASN A 114 -13.96 10.66 -29.79
CA ASN A 114 -14.33 10.48 -31.20
C ASN A 114 -14.05 9.03 -31.63
N TYR A 115 -14.70 8.06 -30.99
CA TYR A 115 -14.62 6.63 -31.26
C TYR A 115 -16.03 6.18 -31.63
N GLY A 116 -16.17 5.50 -32.76
CA GLY A 116 -17.45 4.92 -33.17
C GLY A 116 -18.02 4.09 -32.03
N ILE A 117 -19.17 4.52 -31.52
CA ILE A 117 -19.94 3.77 -30.52
C ILE A 117 -20.25 2.42 -31.14
N ASP A 118 -19.85 1.33 -30.50
CA ASP A 118 -20.34 0.01 -30.85
C ASP A 118 -21.87 0.01 -30.69
N PRO A 119 -22.66 -0.16 -31.77
CA PRO A 119 -24.12 -0.14 -31.69
C PRO A 119 -24.70 -1.29 -30.88
N ARG A 120 -23.88 -2.28 -30.47
CA ARG A 120 -24.28 -3.39 -29.59
C ARG A 120 -24.10 -3.07 -28.10
N GLY A 121 -23.57 -1.90 -27.75
CA GLY A 121 -23.39 -1.49 -26.36
C GLY A 121 -22.35 -2.32 -25.58
N LEU A 122 -21.42 -3.00 -26.27
CA LEU A 122 -20.47 -3.93 -25.65
C LEU A 122 -19.24 -3.24 -25.03
N GLY A 123 -19.17 -1.90 -25.07
CA GLY A 123 -18.08 -1.15 -24.45
C GLY A 123 -16.70 -1.35 -25.10
N ILE A 124 -16.63 -1.95 -26.29
CA ILE A 124 -15.39 -2.16 -27.02
C ILE A 124 -15.07 -0.91 -27.84
N ALA A 125 -14.02 -0.17 -27.47
CA ALA A 125 -13.44 0.83 -28.37
C ALA A 125 -12.79 0.08 -29.55
N MET A 126 -13.48 0.03 -30.69
CA MET A 126 -12.96 -0.48 -31.96
C MET A 126 -12.40 0.70 -32.74
N GLY A 127 -11.07 0.74 -32.94
CA GLY A 127 -10.45 1.78 -33.73
C GLY A 127 -10.82 1.58 -35.20
N MET A 128 -11.28 2.63 -35.88
CA MET A 128 -11.42 2.65 -37.33
C MET A 128 -10.25 3.45 -37.91
N GLY A 129 -9.37 2.80 -38.68
CA GLY A 129 -8.21 3.42 -39.34
C GLY A 129 -6.85 2.85 -38.93
N ALA A 130 -5.82 3.05 -39.75
CA ALA A 130 -4.50 2.45 -39.55
C ALA A 130 -3.77 3.04 -38.31
N GLY A 131 -3.47 2.19 -37.31
CA GLY A 131 -2.36 2.41 -36.37
C GLY A 131 -2.64 3.05 -35.00
N GLY A 132 -3.81 2.85 -34.38
CA GLY A 132 -4.10 3.43 -33.06
C GLY A 132 -3.92 2.47 -31.87
N PHE A 133 -3.16 2.88 -30.83
CA PHE A 133 -3.16 2.25 -29.50
C PHE A 133 -4.24 2.90 -28.61
N GLY A 134 -4.98 2.09 -27.84
CA GLY A 134 -5.94 2.60 -26.84
C GLY A 134 -5.35 2.54 -25.43
N TYR A 135 -5.33 3.67 -24.73
CA TYR A 135 -4.93 3.77 -23.32
C TYR A 135 -6.16 3.72 -22.41
N MET A 136 -6.10 2.94 -21.33
CA MET A 136 -7.04 3.06 -20.21
C MET A 136 -6.29 3.77 -19.10
N ASP A 137 -6.68 5.01 -18.78
CA ASP A 137 -6.18 5.68 -17.58
C ASP A 137 -6.92 5.11 -16.37
N ASN A 138 -6.16 4.49 -15.47
CA ASN A 138 -6.73 3.74 -14.37
C ASN A 138 -7.18 4.71 -13.27
N ALA A 139 -8.50 4.87 -13.11
CA ALA A 139 -9.09 5.60 -12.00
C ALA A 139 -8.96 4.76 -10.71
N ILE A 140 -8.00 5.09 -9.85
CA ILE A 140 -7.95 4.53 -8.48
C ILE A 140 -8.49 5.60 -7.53
N ALA A 141 -9.80 5.59 -7.28
CA ALA A 141 -10.49 6.60 -6.48
C ALA A 141 -10.02 6.67 -5.00
N ALA A 142 -9.20 5.73 -4.53
CA ALA A 142 -8.69 5.68 -3.16
C ALA A 142 -7.18 5.94 -3.04
N SER A 143 -6.49 6.22 -4.15
CA SER A 143 -5.03 6.31 -4.18
C SER A 143 -4.56 7.50 -4.98
N THR A 144 -4.11 8.55 -4.30
CA THR A 144 -3.73 9.84 -4.90
C THR A 144 -2.28 10.21 -4.66
N GLY A 145 -1.50 9.35 -3.98
CA GLY A 145 -0.09 9.60 -3.74
C GLY A 145 0.81 9.29 -4.93
N ILE A 146 2.07 9.73 -4.80
CA ILE A 146 3.14 9.52 -5.79
C ILE A 146 4.01 8.28 -5.46
N GLU A 147 3.61 7.48 -4.48
CA GLU A 147 4.35 6.32 -3.97
C GLU A 147 3.38 5.14 -3.76
N THR A 148 3.84 3.90 -3.98
CA THR A 148 3.13 2.70 -3.54
C THR A 148 3.69 2.25 -2.19
N ARG A 149 2.85 2.19 -1.16
CA ARG A 149 3.25 1.83 0.21
C ARG A 149 2.10 1.20 1.01
N PRO A 150 2.40 0.31 1.98
CA PRO A 150 1.41 -0.07 2.98
C PRO A 150 1.20 1.05 4.00
N ARG A 151 0.19 0.87 4.86
CA ARG A 151 0.05 1.68 6.07
C ARG A 151 1.26 1.46 6.98
N SER A 152 1.80 2.54 7.53
CA SER A 152 3.04 2.46 8.31
C SER A 152 3.14 3.55 9.36
N VAL A 153 4.09 3.37 10.27
CA VAL A 153 4.43 4.35 11.29
C VAL A 153 5.95 4.51 11.39
N ALA A 154 6.40 5.75 11.59
CA ALA A 154 7.83 6.07 11.56
C ALA A 154 8.56 5.74 12.87
N PHE A 155 9.69 5.04 12.80
CA PHE A 155 10.54 4.67 13.93
C PHE A 155 12.03 4.84 13.63
N ASN A 156 12.82 5.01 14.68
CA ASN A 156 14.27 4.94 14.58
C ASN A 156 14.77 3.49 14.55
N TYR A 157 15.68 3.20 13.63
CA TYR A 157 16.42 1.95 13.59
C TYR A 157 17.71 2.11 14.36
N ILE A 158 17.72 1.61 15.59
CA ILE A 158 18.85 1.68 16.50
C ILE A 158 19.49 0.31 16.66
N VAL A 159 20.81 0.28 16.78
CA VAL A 159 21.59 -0.91 17.08
C VAL A 159 22.40 -0.67 18.36
N ARG A 160 22.55 -1.71 19.18
CA ARG A 160 23.36 -1.65 20.40
C ARG A 160 24.85 -1.60 20.03
N ILE A 161 25.60 -0.67 20.64
CA ILE A 161 27.02 -0.45 20.31
C ILE A 161 28.01 -1.14 21.26
N ALA A 162 27.58 -1.56 22.47
CA ALA A 162 28.38 -2.40 23.38
C ALA A 162 27.50 -3.00 24.48
#